data_AF-A0A8S2Z1J8-F1
#
_entry.id   AF-A0A8S2Z1J8-F1
#
_cell.length_a   1.000
_cell.length_b   1.000
_cell.length_c   1.000
_cell.angle_alpha   90.00
_cell.angle_beta   90.00
_cell.angle_gamma   90.00
#
_symmetry.space_group_name_H-M   'P 1'
#
loop_
_entity.id
_entity.type
_entity.pdbx_description
1 polymer ?
#
loop_
_entity_poly.entity_id
_entity_poly.type
_entity_poly.pdbx_seq_one_letter_code
_entity_poly.pdbx_strand_id
1 'polypeptide(L)'
;MKNILHLVHYIVVLFVLNIPSIENVDRSNFKTCEQSGFCRRQRKYKPDRSSYEIDLNTIKIVKSGHLRCLLLDNTKSHVKFKLDIFTLEHNSLRVKINERNPIRRRYEVKHSLVGEPKLVDMNITNLDGNQIQGSF
;
A
#
# COMPACT_ATOMS: atom_id res chain seq x y z
N MET A 1 -8.67 -57.60 -31.46
CA MET A 1 -9.17 -56.19 -31.42
C MET A 1 -9.06 -55.54 -30.04
N LYS A 2 -9.56 -56.15 -28.94
CA LYS A 2 -9.47 -55.59 -27.58
C LYS A 2 -8.04 -55.25 -27.12
N ASN A 3 -7.05 -56.11 -27.39
CA ASN A 3 -5.65 -55.87 -27.00
C ASN A 3 -5.03 -54.67 -27.74
N ILE A 4 -5.44 -54.43 -28.99
CA ILE A 4 -5.00 -53.27 -29.77
C ILE A 4 -5.61 -51.99 -29.17
N LEU A 5 -6.88 -52.03 -28.77
CA LEU A 5 -7.54 -50.89 -28.13
C LEU A 5 -6.91 -50.53 -26.78
N HIS A 6 -6.53 -51.52 -25.97
CA HIS A 6 -5.83 -51.31 -24.70
C HIS A 6 -4.41 -50.76 -24.90
N LEU A 7 -3.69 -51.25 -25.91
CA LEU A 7 -2.37 -50.74 -26.29
C LEU A 7 -2.46 -49.27 -26.72
N VAL A 8 -3.45 -48.91 -27.53
CA VAL A 8 -3.68 -47.52 -27.96
C VAL A 8 -4.03 -46.64 -26.77
N HIS A 9 -4.91 -47.08 -25.85
CA HIS A 9 -5.21 -46.32 -24.64
C HIS A 9 -3.96 -46.11 -23.78
N TYR A 10 -3.13 -47.13 -23.62
CA TYR A 10 -1.90 -47.03 -22.85
C TYR A 10 -0.91 -46.02 -23.46
N ILE A 11 -0.76 -46.04 -24.79
CA ILE A 11 0.08 -45.09 -25.53
C ILE A 11 -0.45 -43.65 -25.38
N VAL A 12 -1.77 -43.45 -25.50
CA VAL A 12 -2.40 -42.13 -25.34
C VAL A 12 -2.22 -41.59 -23.92
N VAL A 13 -2.43 -42.42 -22.90
CA VAL A 13 -2.23 -42.02 -21.49
C VAL A 13 -0.76 -41.66 -21.23
N LEU A 14 0.19 -42.45 -21.73
CA LEU A 14 1.61 -42.13 -21.63
C LEU A 14 1.95 -40.81 -22.33
N PHE A 15 1.35 -40.53 -23.49
CA PHE A 15 1.58 -39.28 -24.21
C PHE A 15 1.02 -38.06 -23.46
N VAL A 16 -0.18 -38.17 -22.89
CA VAL A 16 -0.81 -37.10 -22.09
C VAL A 16 -0.03 -36.80 -20.81
N LEU A 17 0.51 -37.82 -20.14
CA LEU A 17 1.30 -37.66 -18.92
C LEU A 17 2.68 -37.00 -19.15
N ASN A 18 3.16 -37.00 -20.40
CA ASN A 18 4.46 -36.42 -20.78
C ASN A 18 4.33 -35.07 -21.48
N ILE A 19 3.14 -34.46 -21.52
CA ILE A 19 2.99 -33.10 -22.04
C ILE A 19 3.70 -32.16 -21.04
N PRO A 20 4.84 -31.54 -21.39
CA PRO A 20 5.50 -30.60 -20.50
C PRO A 20 4.55 -29.41 -20.28
N SER A 21 4.47 -28.92 -19.04
CA SER A 21 3.80 -27.66 -18.76
C SER A 21 4.48 -26.55 -19.54
N ILE A 22 3.80 -26.01 -20.55
CA ILE A 22 4.28 -24.87 -21.31
C ILE A 22 4.29 -23.65 -20.38
N GLU A 23 5.48 -23.25 -19.96
CA GLU A 23 5.66 -21.98 -19.26
C GLU A 23 5.75 -20.85 -20.31
N ASN A 24 4.76 -19.96 -20.33
CA ASN A 24 4.67 -18.85 -21.30
C ASN A 24 5.81 -17.82 -21.15
N VAL A 25 6.54 -17.84 -20.04
CA VAL A 25 7.69 -16.95 -19.76
C VAL A 25 8.72 -17.66 -18.89
N ASP A 26 9.99 -17.31 -19.04
CA ASP A 26 11.04 -17.68 -18.10
C ASP A 26 10.94 -16.81 -16.83
N ARG A 27 10.43 -17.40 -15.75
CA ARG A 27 10.22 -16.72 -14.46
C ARG A 27 11.52 -16.29 -13.78
N SER A 28 12.67 -16.87 -14.14
CA SER A 28 13.95 -16.52 -13.53
C SER A 28 14.39 -15.09 -13.84
N ASN A 29 13.87 -14.51 -14.93
CA ASN A 29 14.11 -13.11 -15.31
C ASN A 29 13.34 -12.08 -14.46
N PHE A 30 12.37 -12.53 -13.67
CA PHE A 30 11.53 -11.65 -12.86
C PHE A 30 11.84 -11.82 -11.37
N LYS A 31 12.11 -10.70 -10.69
CA LYS A 31 12.38 -10.72 -9.25
C LYS A 31 11.13 -11.20 -8.49
N THR A 32 11.30 -12.29 -7.75
CA THR A 32 10.38 -12.68 -6.67
C THR A 32 10.49 -11.69 -5.51
N CYS A 33 9.50 -11.72 -4.59
CA CYS A 33 9.54 -10.85 -3.42
C CYS A 33 10.74 -11.08 -2.51
N GLU A 34 11.26 -12.31 -2.40
CA GLU A 34 12.46 -12.60 -1.60
C GLU A 34 13.75 -12.07 -2.26
N GLN A 35 13.75 -11.89 -3.58
CA GLN A 35 14.85 -11.28 -4.34
C GLN A 35 14.80 -9.75 -4.33
N SER A 36 13.65 -9.14 -3.96
CA SER A 36 13.51 -7.69 -3.80
C SER A 36 13.63 -7.28 -2.33
N GLY A 37 14.73 -6.62 -1.96
CA GLY A 37 15.04 -6.29 -0.57
C GLY A 37 13.95 -5.51 0.16
N PHE A 38 13.25 -4.58 -0.51
CA PHE A 38 12.14 -3.85 0.12
C PHE A 38 10.90 -4.73 0.30
N CYS A 39 10.52 -5.56 -0.69
CA CYS A 39 9.36 -6.46 -0.57
C CYS A 39 9.60 -7.44 0.57
N ARG A 40 10.78 -8.06 0.62
CA ARG A 40 11.17 -9.00 1.68
C ARG A 40 11.06 -8.39 3.07
N ARG A 41 11.59 -7.18 3.29
CA ARG A 41 11.52 -6.52 4.61
C ARG A 41 10.08 -6.17 4.99
N GLN A 42 9.30 -5.61 4.08
CA GLN A 42 7.93 -5.20 4.38
C GLN A 42 6.98 -6.39 4.59
N ARG A 43 7.14 -7.49 3.84
CA ARG A 43 6.36 -8.72 4.06
C ARG A 43 6.68 -9.42 5.38
N LYS A 44 7.91 -9.31 5.86
CA LYS A 44 8.34 -9.85 7.14
C LYS A 44 7.96 -8.95 8.33
N TYR A 45 7.72 -7.67 8.08
CA TYR A 45 7.26 -6.74 9.11
C TYR A 45 5.78 -7.00 9.44
N LYS A 46 5.54 -7.70 10.54
CA LYS A 46 4.20 -8.06 11.05
C LYS A 46 4.13 -7.76 12.55
N PRO A 47 4.15 -6.47 12.95
CA PRO A 47 4.02 -6.14 14.37
C PRO A 47 2.58 -6.41 14.82
N ASP A 48 2.40 -6.83 16.08
CA ASP A 48 1.06 -7.02 16.66
C ASP A 48 0.29 -5.70 16.76
N ARG A 49 1.01 -4.59 16.96
CA ARG A 49 0.48 -3.22 17.00
C ARG A 49 1.35 -2.28 16.17
N SER A 50 0.74 -1.30 15.53
CA SER A 50 1.49 -0.23 14.85
C SER A 50 2.41 0.48 15.84
N SER A 51 3.66 0.71 15.47
CA SER A 51 4.58 1.54 16.24
C SER A 51 4.38 3.04 16.00
N TYR A 52 3.44 3.42 15.14
CA TYR A 52 3.19 4.81 14.77
C TYR A 52 2.01 5.39 15.53
N GLU A 53 2.19 6.60 16.06
CA GLU A 53 1.19 7.32 16.85
C GLU A 53 1.05 8.77 16.40
N ILE A 54 -0.17 9.30 16.40
CA ILE A 54 -0.43 10.69 16.03
C ILE A 54 -0.17 11.57 17.25
N ASP A 55 0.61 12.64 17.07
CA ASP A 55 0.74 13.68 18.08
C ASP A 55 -0.46 14.63 18.00
N LEU A 56 -1.47 14.38 18.84
CA LEU A 56 -2.74 15.11 18.85
C LEU A 56 -2.55 16.61 19.12
N ASN A 57 -1.49 17.00 19.84
CA ASN A 57 -1.19 18.40 20.14
C ASN A 57 -0.71 19.19 18.91
N THR A 58 -0.36 18.49 17.83
CA THR A 58 0.16 19.10 16.59
C THR A 58 -0.87 19.20 15.49
N ILE A 59 -2.10 18.80 15.77
CA ILE A 59 -3.21 18.88 14.82
C ILE A 59 -3.49 20.35 14.51
N LYS A 60 -3.56 20.64 13.22
CA LYS A 60 -3.95 21.95 12.72
C LYS A 60 -4.74 21.84 11.44
N ILE A 61 -5.73 22.71 11.31
CA ILE A 61 -6.41 22.97 10.06
C ILE A 61 -5.52 23.96 9.29
N VAL A 62 -4.89 23.49 8.21
CA VAL A 62 -4.00 24.33 7.38
C VAL A 62 -4.83 25.30 6.53
N LYS A 63 -5.95 24.79 6.02
CA LYS A 63 -7.01 25.51 5.32
C LYS A 63 -8.24 24.62 5.33
N SER A 64 -9.38 25.15 4.89
CA SER A 64 -10.59 24.34 4.81
C SER A 64 -10.37 23.07 3.99
N GLY A 65 -10.81 21.94 4.55
CA GLY A 65 -10.62 20.62 3.99
C GLY A 65 -9.19 20.06 4.02
N HIS A 66 -8.28 20.65 4.80
CA HIS A 66 -6.89 20.18 4.94
C HIS A 66 -6.43 20.18 6.40
N LEU A 67 -6.34 18.98 6.97
CA LEU A 67 -5.79 18.71 8.30
C LEU A 67 -4.34 18.26 8.22
N ARG A 68 -3.51 18.72 9.15
CA ARG A 68 -2.11 18.31 9.28
C ARG A 68 -1.76 18.01 10.74
N CYS A 69 -1.01 16.95 10.97
CA CYS A 69 -0.41 16.63 12.26
C CYS A 69 0.94 15.92 12.08
N LEU A 70 1.64 15.68 13.18
CA LEU A 70 2.82 14.82 13.22
C LEU A 70 2.42 13.38 13.51
N LEU A 71 3.10 12.46 12.83
CA LEU A 71 3.04 11.02 13.09
C LEU A 71 4.43 10.61 13.61
N LEU A 72 4.47 10.06 14.81
CA LEU A 72 5.68 9.71 15.54
C LEU A 72 5.96 8.21 15.39
N ASP A 73 7.23 7.82 15.29
CA ASP A 73 7.66 6.42 15.30
C ASP A 73 8.20 6.05 16.69
N ASN A 74 7.46 5.23 17.44
CA ASN A 74 7.84 4.83 18.79
C ASN A 74 9.08 3.91 18.81
N THR A 75 9.49 3.33 17.66
CA THR A 75 10.74 2.57 17.56
C THR A 75 11.95 3.43 17.25
N LYS A 76 11.74 4.64 16.74
CA LYS A 76 12.78 5.57 16.29
C LYS A 76 12.41 7.00 16.66
N SER A 77 12.66 7.35 17.91
CA SER A 77 12.30 8.65 18.52
C SER A 77 12.71 9.89 17.72
N HIS A 78 13.77 9.81 16.90
CA HIS A 78 14.25 10.94 16.09
C HIS A 78 13.56 11.08 14.72
N VAL A 79 12.79 10.09 14.28
CA VAL A 79 12.12 10.10 12.98
C VAL A 79 10.68 10.58 13.16
N LYS A 80 10.38 11.76 12.62
CA LYS A 80 9.04 12.34 12.63
C LYS A 80 8.49 12.38 11.21
N PHE A 81 7.23 12.02 11.06
CA PHE A 81 6.49 12.14 9.82
C PHE A 81 5.47 13.27 9.92
N LYS A 82 5.12 13.82 8.77
CA LYS A 82 4.03 14.75 8.57
C LYS A 82 2.89 13.98 7.93
N LEU A 83 1.76 13.94 8.62
CA LEU A 83 0.50 13.38 8.13
C LEU A 83 -0.38 14.54 7.64
N ASP A 84 -0.77 14.49 6.38
CA ASP A 84 -1.67 15.42 5.72
C ASP A 84 -2.94 14.66 5.31
N ILE A 85 -4.11 15.10 5.77
CA ILE A 85 -5.42 14.54 5.44
C ILE A 85 -6.22 15.62 4.73
N PHE A 86 -6.78 15.29 3.56
CA PHE A 86 -7.60 16.19 2.76
C PHE A 86 -8.99 15.59 2.56
N THR A 87 -10.03 16.37 2.81
CA THR A 87 -11.40 16.08 2.37
C THR A 87 -11.62 16.62 0.98
N LEU A 88 -12.10 15.76 0.10
CA LEU A 88 -12.28 16.04 -1.31
C LEU A 88 -13.76 15.92 -1.70
N GLU A 89 -14.13 16.54 -2.82
CA GLU A 89 -15.43 16.28 -3.45
C GLU A 89 -15.63 14.78 -3.73
N HIS A 90 -16.89 14.38 -3.89
CA HIS A 90 -17.28 12.98 -4.18
C HIS A 90 -16.91 12.01 -3.04
N ASN A 91 -17.13 12.43 -1.79
CA ASN A 91 -16.99 11.61 -0.58
C ASN A 91 -15.64 10.88 -0.48
N SER A 92 -14.56 11.59 -0.85
CA SER A 92 -13.22 11.02 -0.92
C SER A 92 -12.27 11.69 0.06
N LEU A 93 -11.34 10.90 0.62
CA LEU A 93 -10.26 11.40 1.46
C LEU A 93 -8.91 11.12 0.79
N ARG A 94 -8.00 12.09 0.85
CA ARG A 94 -6.60 11.88 0.46
C ARG A 94 -5.72 11.93 1.70
N VAL A 95 -4.95 10.88 1.92
CA VAL A 95 -3.97 10.80 3.00
C VAL A 95 -2.57 10.84 2.40
N LYS A 96 -1.73 11.77 2.85
CA LYS A 96 -0.31 11.85 2.51
C LYS A 96 0.53 11.73 3.77
N ILE A 97 1.47 10.79 3.77
CA ILE A 97 2.49 10.66 4.81
C ILE A 97 3.84 10.98 4.17
N ASN A 98 4.56 11.94 4.73
CA ASN A 98 5.90 12.32 4.29
C ASN A 98 6.83 12.47 5.49
N GLU A 99 8.13 12.31 5.29
CA GLU A 99 9.11 12.67 6.33
C GLU A 99 9.00 14.16 6.65
N ARG A 100 9.07 14.50 7.94
CA ARG A 100 9.05 15.90 8.38
C ARG A 100 10.31 16.64 7.92
N ASN A 101 11.47 16.00 8.09
CA ASN A 101 12.80 16.54 7.79
C ASN A 101 13.59 15.54 6.92
N PRO A 102 13.25 15.39 5.63
CA PRO A 102 13.94 14.44 4.77
C PRO A 102 15.31 14.95 4.34
N ILE A 103 16.28 14.04 4.19
CA ILE A 103 17.60 14.35 3.60
C ILE A 103 17.44 14.86 2.15
N ARG A 104 16.51 14.26 1.40
CA ARG A 104 16.09 14.67 0.06
C ARG A 104 14.59 14.49 -0.08
N ARG A 105 13.92 15.40 -0.80
CA ARG A 105 12.47 15.32 -1.02
C ARG A 105 12.08 13.94 -1.58
N ARG A 106 11.08 13.31 -0.97
CA ARG A 106 10.45 12.10 -1.48
C ARG A 106 9.73 12.43 -2.79
N TYR A 107 9.74 11.49 -3.73
CA TYR A 107 9.09 11.68 -5.02
C TYR A 107 7.57 11.82 -4.84
N GLU A 108 6.98 12.84 -5.44
CA GLU A 108 5.53 12.97 -5.60
C GLU A 108 5.16 12.77 -7.07
N VAL A 109 4.18 11.91 -7.33
CA VAL A 109 3.75 11.55 -8.68
C VAL A 109 3.09 12.75 -9.36
N LYS A 110 3.61 13.15 -10.53
CA LYS A 110 3.22 14.42 -11.17
C LYS A 110 2.09 14.33 -12.20
N HIS A 111 1.93 13.18 -12.87
CA HIS A 111 1.09 13.08 -14.07
C HIS A 111 -0.09 12.11 -13.95
N SER A 112 -0.31 11.54 -12.76
CA SER A 112 -1.43 10.60 -12.55
C SER A 112 -2.76 11.30 -12.28
N LEU A 113 -2.73 12.60 -11.93
CA LEU A 113 -3.92 13.41 -11.72
C LEU A 113 -4.11 14.34 -12.91
N VAL A 114 -5.34 14.40 -13.43
CA VAL A 114 -5.72 15.34 -14.50
C VAL A 114 -5.72 16.78 -13.99
N GLY A 115 -5.98 16.98 -12.69
CA GLY A 115 -5.88 18.24 -11.97
C GLY A 115 -5.88 18.00 -10.47
N GLU A 116 -5.61 19.04 -9.67
CA GLU A 116 -5.70 18.91 -8.21
C GLU A 116 -7.16 18.70 -7.79
N PRO A 117 -7.47 17.66 -7.00
CA PRO A 117 -8.82 17.45 -6.48
C PRO A 117 -9.29 18.64 -5.64
N LYS A 118 -10.55 19.03 -5.82
CA LYS A 118 -11.16 20.11 -5.06
C LYS A 118 -11.37 19.70 -3.61
N LEU A 119 -11.00 20.60 -2.70
CA LEU A 119 -11.18 20.41 -1.27
C LEU A 119 -12.63 20.73 -0.88
N VAL A 120 -13.16 19.97 0.08
CA VAL A 120 -14.46 20.22 0.72
C VAL A 120 -14.23 20.51 2.19
N ASP A 121 -15.02 21.43 2.74
CA ASP A 121 -14.94 21.83 4.13
C ASP A 121 -15.08 20.61 5.06
N MET A 122 -14.31 20.60 6.14
CA MET A 122 -14.37 19.58 7.17
C MET A 122 -14.67 20.27 8.49
N ASN A 123 -15.74 19.85 9.14
CA ASN A 123 -16.02 20.23 10.51
C ASN A 123 -15.47 19.16 11.45
N ILE A 124 -14.45 19.50 12.23
CA ILE A 124 -13.98 18.62 13.31
C ILE A 124 -15.04 18.69 14.42
N THR A 125 -15.71 17.58 14.67
CA THR A 125 -16.79 17.49 15.64
C THR A 125 -16.30 17.03 17.01
N ASN A 126 -15.22 16.24 17.05
CA ASN A 126 -14.64 15.76 18.27
C ASN A 126 -13.11 15.54 18.13
N LEU A 127 -12.38 15.95 19.16
CA LEU A 127 -10.95 15.74 19.37
C LEU A 127 -10.77 15.17 20.77
N ASP A 128 -10.93 13.85 20.89
CA ASP A 128 -10.65 13.13 22.12
C ASP A 128 -9.19 12.67 22.12
N GLY A 129 -8.62 12.41 23.31
CA GLY A 129 -7.22 12.00 23.50
C GLY A 129 -6.79 10.71 22.77
N ASN A 130 -7.68 10.09 21.99
CA ASN A 130 -7.39 8.90 21.18
C ASN A 130 -8.09 8.87 19.81
N GLN A 131 -8.95 9.85 19.48
CA GLN A 131 -9.74 9.84 18.24
C GLN A 131 -9.98 11.25 17.71
N ILE A 132 -10.06 11.36 16.38
CA ILE A 132 -10.50 12.57 15.68
C ILE A 132 -11.75 12.21 14.90
N GLN A 133 -12.83 12.92 15.12
CA GLN A 133 -14.07 12.79 14.35
C GLN A 133 -14.34 14.10 13.61
N GLY A 134 -14.78 13.98 12.37
CA GLY A 134 -15.23 15.12 11.59
C GLY A 134 -16.25 14.70 10.55
N SER A 135 -17.07 15.66 10.14
CA SER A 135 -18.05 15.51 9.06
C SER A 135 -17.66 16.38 7.87
N PHE A 136 -17.98 15.88 6.68
CA PHE A 136 -17.82 16.54 5.38
C PHE A 136 -19.03 16.23 4.51
#